data_AF-A0A9P0VEB2-F1
#
_entry.id   AF-A0A9P0VEB2-F1
#
_cell.length_a   1.000
_cell.length_b   1.000
_cell.length_c   1.000
_cell.angle_alpha   90.00
_cell.angle_beta   90.00
_cell.angle_gamma   90.00
#
_symmetry.space_group_name_H-M   'P 1'
#
loop_
_entity.id
_entity.type
_entity.pdbx_description
1 polymer ?
#
loop_
_entity_poly.entity_id
_entity_poly.type
_entity_poly.pdbx_seq_one_letter_code
_entity_poly.pdbx_strand_id
1 'polypeptide(L)'
;MDLFPDIEQAVPLPHEEVLRYMVCKIRDNQSEKWLTEMCRKNNLSDVYQDYLQKGVLKALEGEPDVSFYPPRLTIELVPRSCWFDNVRSAVSSSDWKRLRQQTARTAGWKCQICGGKGPRWPVECHEIWHYDDDRQCQTLTGLIALCPSCHEVKHMGFSGLRGKKDEAVAHLALVNGWSLLGAFDYVDEAFDVWRERSRHAWQLDITWLETQGIKLQDETASEGDNIPAEDQLSLALEVPPVATESTAVPAVVEQQSISRDERPILKNNPVSRSSSVGSTFWSVCQRVFCQVKKVIREQW
;
A
#
# COMPACT_ATOMS: atom_id res chain seq x y z
N MET A 1 -5.64 -25.39 17.71
CA MET A 1 -6.35 -24.10 17.76
C MET A 1 -5.97 -23.39 16.48
N ASP A 2 -6.82 -23.54 15.46
CA ASP A 2 -6.54 -23.08 14.11
C ASP A 2 -6.66 -21.56 14.06
N LEU A 3 -5.52 -20.87 14.15
CA LEU A 3 -5.41 -19.47 13.82
C LEU A 3 -5.52 -19.37 12.29
N PHE A 4 -6.62 -18.77 11.82
CA PHE A 4 -6.94 -18.44 10.41
C PHE A 4 -7.57 -19.53 9.50
N PRO A 5 -8.81 -20.00 9.78
CA PRO A 5 -9.58 -20.79 8.81
C PRO A 5 -10.27 -19.95 7.69
N ASP A 6 -9.97 -18.66 7.53
CA ASP A 6 -10.71 -17.77 6.61
C ASP A 6 -9.83 -16.95 5.65
N ILE A 7 -8.59 -17.38 5.36
CA ILE A 7 -7.91 -17.01 4.09
C ILE A 7 -8.34 -18.01 3.00
N GLU A 8 -9.60 -18.42 3.00
CA GLU A 8 -10.22 -18.89 1.77
C GLU A 8 -10.12 -17.73 0.76
N GLN A 9 -9.73 -18.04 -0.47
CA GLN A 9 -9.56 -17.05 -1.54
C GLN A 9 -10.85 -16.25 -1.67
N ALA A 10 -10.90 -15.07 -1.05
CA ALA A 10 -12.08 -14.24 -1.04
C ALA A 10 -12.48 -13.98 -2.50
N VAL A 11 -13.62 -14.54 -2.90
CA VAL A 11 -14.19 -14.39 -4.24
C VAL A 11 -14.26 -12.89 -4.52
N PRO A 12 -13.59 -12.40 -5.57
CA PRO A 12 -13.60 -10.98 -5.90
C PRO A 12 -15.03 -10.47 -6.03
N LEU A 13 -15.28 -9.25 -5.56
CA LEU A 13 -16.58 -8.63 -5.78
C LEU A 13 -16.76 -8.33 -7.29
N PRO A 14 -17.99 -8.39 -7.83
CA PRO A 14 -18.22 -8.09 -9.25
C PRO A 14 -17.64 -6.75 -9.70
N HIS A 15 -17.67 -5.73 -8.84
CA HIS A 15 -17.05 -4.45 -9.14
C HIS A 15 -15.52 -4.51 -9.16
N GLU A 16 -14.90 -5.31 -8.29
CA GLU A 16 -13.44 -5.49 -8.26
C GLU A 16 -12.96 -6.15 -9.55
N GLU A 17 -13.72 -7.11 -10.09
CA GLU A 17 -13.40 -7.73 -11.38
C GLU A 17 -13.51 -6.76 -12.56
N VAL A 18 -14.56 -5.95 -12.63
CA VAL A 18 -14.67 -4.90 -13.67
C VAL A 18 -13.50 -3.94 -13.59
N LEU A 19 -13.15 -3.49 -12.37
CA LEU A 19 -12.01 -2.62 -12.14
C LEU A 19 -10.68 -3.29 -12.53
N ARG A 20 -10.52 -4.58 -12.25
CA ARG A 20 -9.35 -5.37 -12.71
C ARG A 20 -9.22 -5.33 -14.22
N TYR A 21 -10.32 -5.57 -14.93
CA TYR A 21 -10.32 -5.51 -16.39
C TYR A 21 -10.03 -4.10 -16.91
N MET A 22 -10.46 -3.05 -16.22
CA MET A 22 -10.05 -1.68 -16.57
C MET A 22 -8.55 -1.47 -16.46
N VAL A 23 -7.93 -1.94 -15.38
CA VAL A 23 -6.47 -1.83 -15.23
C VAL A 23 -5.77 -2.60 -16.34
N CYS A 24 -6.18 -3.85 -16.63
CA CYS A 24 -5.64 -4.63 -17.74
C CYS A 24 -5.83 -3.92 -19.08
N LYS A 25 -7.00 -3.30 -19.30
CA LYS A 25 -7.28 -2.57 -20.54
C LYS A 25 -6.29 -1.43 -20.76
N ILE A 26 -6.08 -0.59 -19.74
CA ILE A 26 -5.16 0.55 -19.83
C ILE A 26 -3.72 0.06 -19.95
N ARG A 27 -3.29 -0.82 -19.05
CA ARG A 27 -1.91 -1.34 -19.00
C ARG A 27 -1.50 -2.03 -20.29
N ASP A 28 -2.39 -2.87 -20.82
CA ASP A 28 -2.10 -3.74 -21.96
C ASP A 28 -2.63 -3.15 -23.29
N ASN A 29 -3.06 -1.87 -23.28
CA ASN A 29 -3.60 -1.12 -24.41
C ASN A 29 -4.71 -1.87 -25.18
N GLN A 30 -5.65 -2.48 -24.44
CA GLN A 30 -6.77 -3.21 -25.02
C GLN A 30 -7.90 -2.26 -25.46
N SER A 31 -8.71 -2.73 -26.40
CA SER A 31 -9.86 -1.98 -26.91
C SER A 31 -11.07 -2.02 -25.95
N GLU A 32 -11.99 -1.05 -26.10
CA GLU A 32 -13.30 -1.08 -25.42
C GLU A 32 -14.08 -2.38 -25.66
N LYS A 33 -13.95 -2.94 -26.87
CA LYS A 33 -14.60 -4.20 -27.25
C LYS A 33 -14.08 -5.37 -26.42
N TRP A 34 -12.77 -5.38 -26.13
CA TRP A 34 -12.16 -6.40 -25.29
C TRP A 34 -12.73 -6.36 -23.88
N LEU A 35 -12.79 -5.17 -23.27
CA LEU A 35 -13.36 -5.00 -21.93
C LEU A 35 -14.82 -5.44 -21.87
N THR A 36 -15.63 -4.98 -22.81
CA THR A 36 -17.05 -5.35 -22.90
C THR A 36 -17.21 -6.87 -22.98
N GLU A 37 -16.38 -7.54 -23.78
CA GLU A 37 -16.40 -8.98 -23.95
C GLU A 37 -15.94 -9.73 -22.69
N MET A 38 -14.93 -9.23 -21.98
CA MET A 38 -14.48 -9.80 -20.71
C MET A 38 -15.55 -9.68 -19.63
N CYS A 39 -16.19 -8.52 -19.49
CA CYS A 39 -17.29 -8.31 -18.56
C CYS A 39 -18.47 -9.24 -18.89
N ARG A 40 -18.84 -9.37 -20.17
CA ARG A 40 -19.92 -10.26 -20.61
C ARG A 40 -19.62 -11.73 -20.29
N LYS A 41 -18.42 -12.21 -20.61
CA LYS A 41 -17.99 -13.61 -20.38
C LYS A 41 -18.02 -14.01 -18.91
N ASN A 42 -17.80 -13.07 -18.01
CA ASN A 42 -17.76 -13.29 -16.56
C ASN A 42 -19.04 -12.85 -15.84
N ASN A 43 -20.13 -12.60 -16.56
CA ASN A 43 -21.43 -12.18 -16.01
C ASN A 43 -21.37 -10.85 -15.22
N LEU A 44 -20.55 -9.91 -15.66
CA LEU A 44 -20.36 -8.59 -15.04
C LEU A 44 -21.05 -7.45 -15.80
N SER A 45 -21.92 -7.77 -16.77
CA SER A 45 -22.55 -6.80 -17.66
C SER A 45 -23.30 -5.70 -16.90
N ASP A 46 -24.03 -6.04 -15.84
CA ASP A 46 -24.84 -5.08 -15.09
C ASP A 46 -23.96 -4.00 -14.42
N VAL A 47 -22.88 -4.44 -13.77
CA VAL A 47 -21.91 -3.54 -13.12
C VAL A 47 -21.18 -2.68 -14.15
N TYR A 48 -20.77 -3.30 -15.26
CA TYR A 48 -20.13 -2.59 -16.37
C TYR A 48 -21.03 -1.48 -16.93
N GLN A 49 -22.31 -1.79 -17.17
CA GLN A 49 -23.28 -0.80 -17.69
C GLN A 49 -23.54 0.32 -16.69
N ASP A 50 -23.67 0.02 -15.39
CA ASP A 50 -23.80 1.03 -14.34
C ASP A 50 -22.59 1.99 -14.33
N TYR A 51 -21.37 1.45 -14.44
CA TYR A 51 -20.13 2.24 -14.47
C TYR A 51 -20.03 3.10 -15.73
N LEU A 52 -20.41 2.54 -16.88
CA LEU A 52 -20.46 3.27 -18.14
C LEU A 52 -21.44 4.44 -18.05
N GLN A 53 -22.67 4.20 -17.55
CA GLN A 53 -23.70 5.22 -17.40
C GLN A 53 -23.29 6.35 -16.44
N LYS A 54 -22.60 5.99 -15.35
CA LYS A 54 -22.09 6.96 -14.36
C LYS A 54 -20.81 7.69 -14.81
N GLY A 55 -20.25 7.34 -15.96
CA GLY A 55 -19.00 7.93 -16.46
C GLY A 55 -17.75 7.50 -15.70
N VAL A 56 -17.84 6.44 -14.88
CA VAL A 56 -16.72 5.93 -14.06
C VAL A 56 -15.55 5.51 -14.94
N LEU A 57 -15.82 4.75 -16.01
CA LEU A 57 -14.76 4.22 -16.89
C LEU A 57 -13.97 5.35 -17.55
N LYS A 58 -14.68 6.39 -18.00
CA LYS A 58 -14.08 7.58 -18.58
C LYS A 58 -13.23 8.36 -17.57
N ALA A 59 -13.66 8.44 -16.31
CA ALA A 59 -12.88 9.08 -15.26
C ALA A 59 -11.57 8.31 -14.97
N LEU A 60 -11.64 6.97 -14.91
CA LEU A 60 -10.47 6.11 -14.70
C LEU A 60 -9.43 6.22 -15.83
N GLU A 61 -9.87 6.49 -17.06
CA GLU A 61 -9.02 6.68 -18.24
C GLU A 61 -8.54 8.13 -18.44
N GLY A 62 -9.01 9.06 -17.61
CA GLY A 62 -8.68 10.47 -17.75
C GLY A 62 -7.20 10.78 -17.50
N GLU A 63 -6.84 12.03 -17.75
CA GLU A 63 -5.54 12.55 -17.32
C GLU A 63 -5.46 12.60 -15.79
N PRO A 64 -4.25 12.51 -15.20
CA PRO A 64 -4.06 12.71 -13.76
C PRO A 64 -4.67 14.04 -13.30
N ASP A 65 -5.64 13.97 -12.39
CA ASP A 65 -6.24 15.13 -11.74
C ASP A 65 -6.05 15.03 -10.23
N VAL A 66 -5.43 16.06 -9.65
CA VAL A 66 -5.14 16.20 -8.22
C VAL A 66 -6.14 17.14 -7.51
N SER A 67 -7.23 17.52 -8.17
CA SER A 67 -8.23 18.49 -7.67
C SER A 67 -8.93 18.09 -6.36
N PHE A 68 -8.84 16.83 -5.95
CA PHE A 68 -9.50 16.28 -4.76
C PHE A 68 -8.56 16.12 -3.55
N TYR A 69 -7.64 17.06 -3.33
CA TYR A 69 -6.84 17.08 -2.10
C TYR A 69 -7.58 17.84 -0.98
N PRO A 70 -7.75 17.27 0.23
CA PRO A 70 -7.25 15.97 0.66
C PRO A 70 -8.07 14.78 0.13
N PRO A 71 -7.44 13.62 -0.15
CA PRO A 71 -8.13 12.42 -0.63
C PRO A 71 -9.21 11.93 0.35
N ARG A 72 -10.28 11.34 -0.18
CA ARG A 72 -11.35 10.73 0.63
C ARG A 72 -10.95 9.36 1.18
N LEU A 73 -10.27 8.56 0.36
CA LEU A 73 -9.67 7.28 0.73
C LEU A 73 -8.16 7.40 0.59
N THR A 74 -7.44 7.02 1.64
CA THR A 74 -5.98 7.04 1.69
C THR A 74 -5.43 5.63 1.89
N ILE A 75 -4.17 5.43 1.52
CA ILE A 75 -3.40 4.23 1.86
C ILE A 75 -2.81 4.42 3.27
N GLU A 76 -2.72 3.35 4.05
CA GLU A 76 -2.20 3.37 5.42
C GLU A 76 -1.19 2.24 5.62
N LEU A 77 0.05 2.49 5.17
CA LEU A 77 1.14 1.55 5.35
C LEU A 77 1.78 1.75 6.72
N VAL A 78 1.69 0.73 7.56
CA VAL A 78 2.31 0.72 8.89
C VAL A 78 3.85 0.60 8.73
N PRO A 79 4.65 1.48 9.36
CA PRO A 79 6.11 1.39 9.36
C PRO A 79 6.59 0.04 9.89
N ARG A 80 7.73 -0.47 9.38
CA ARG A 80 8.24 -1.80 9.75
C ARG A 80 8.44 -1.99 11.26
N SER A 81 8.86 -0.96 11.98
CA SER A 81 9.05 -1.00 13.43
C SER A 81 7.75 -1.20 14.21
N CYS A 82 6.60 -0.87 13.62
CA CYS A 82 5.29 -0.84 14.28
C CYS A 82 4.41 -2.05 13.95
N TRP A 83 4.89 -3.02 13.16
CA TRP A 83 4.04 -4.12 12.67
C TRP A 83 3.41 -4.98 13.78
N PHE A 84 4.05 -5.04 14.96
CA PHE A 84 3.57 -5.81 16.11
C PHE A 84 2.66 -5.00 17.05
N ASP A 85 2.53 -3.70 16.82
CA ASP A 85 1.84 -2.73 17.66
C ASP A 85 0.38 -2.53 17.21
N ASN A 86 -0.41 -3.61 17.26
CA ASN A 86 -1.83 -3.56 16.92
C ASN A 86 -2.72 -3.46 18.17
N VAL A 87 -3.92 -2.89 18.04
CA VAL A 87 -4.85 -2.77 19.17
C VAL A 87 -5.24 -4.13 19.73
N ARG A 88 -5.30 -5.16 18.89
CA ARG A 88 -5.71 -6.51 19.32
C ARG A 88 -4.73 -7.12 20.33
N SER A 89 -3.44 -6.81 20.28
CA SER A 89 -2.48 -7.30 21.27
C SER A 89 -2.61 -6.56 22.61
N ALA A 90 -3.05 -5.30 22.58
CA ALA A 90 -3.21 -4.48 23.78
C ALA A 90 -4.54 -4.68 24.52
N VAL A 91 -5.51 -5.43 23.96
CA VAL A 91 -6.86 -5.55 24.54
C VAL A 91 -7.34 -7.00 24.62
N SER A 92 -8.26 -7.28 25.54
CA SER A 92 -8.88 -8.61 25.62
C SER A 92 -9.66 -8.96 24.35
N SER A 93 -9.76 -10.25 24.01
CA SER A 93 -10.55 -10.70 22.85
C SER A 93 -12.03 -10.28 22.93
N SER A 94 -12.59 -10.22 24.14
CA SER A 94 -13.92 -9.69 24.43
C SER A 94 -14.05 -8.20 24.15
N ASP A 95 -13.08 -7.40 24.58
CA ASP A 95 -13.08 -5.95 24.34
C ASP A 95 -12.89 -5.65 22.87
N TRP A 96 -11.99 -6.36 22.19
CA TRP A 96 -11.83 -6.24 20.75
C TRP A 96 -13.14 -6.57 20.01
N LYS A 97 -13.82 -7.64 20.41
CA LYS A 97 -15.13 -8.00 19.83
C LYS A 97 -16.17 -6.90 20.09
N ARG A 98 -16.21 -6.33 21.29
CA ARG A 98 -17.11 -5.22 21.67
C ARG A 98 -16.86 -3.98 20.81
N LEU A 99 -15.60 -3.53 20.73
CA LEU A 99 -15.18 -2.38 19.93
C LEU A 99 -15.62 -2.55 18.46
N ARG A 100 -15.26 -3.68 17.83
CA ARG A 100 -15.63 -3.94 16.43
C ARG A 100 -17.14 -3.89 16.19
N GLN A 101 -17.93 -4.48 17.10
CA GLN A 101 -19.39 -4.46 16.98
C GLN A 101 -19.96 -3.05 17.15
N GLN A 102 -19.42 -2.28 18.09
CA GLN A 102 -19.82 -0.89 18.31
C GLN A 102 -19.51 -0.05 17.06
N THR A 103 -18.29 -0.13 16.53
CA THR A 103 -17.87 0.57 15.31
C THR A 103 -18.80 0.24 14.12
N ALA A 104 -19.08 -1.04 13.89
CA ALA A 104 -19.97 -1.46 12.80
C ALA A 104 -21.42 -0.97 12.98
N ARG A 105 -21.95 -0.99 14.21
CA ARG A 105 -23.31 -0.53 14.53
C ARG A 105 -23.45 0.98 14.36
N THR A 106 -22.49 1.75 14.88
CA THR A 106 -22.47 3.22 14.76
C THR A 106 -22.44 3.65 13.28
N ALA A 107 -21.73 2.91 12.44
CA ALA A 107 -21.68 3.13 11.00
C ALA A 107 -22.93 2.67 10.22
N GLY A 108 -23.95 2.11 10.90
CA GLY A 108 -25.13 1.54 10.24
C GLY A 108 -24.78 0.39 9.29
N TRP A 109 -23.71 -0.36 9.58
CA TRP A 109 -23.20 -1.47 8.78
C TRP A 109 -22.83 -1.06 7.34
N LYS A 110 -22.37 0.17 7.14
CA LYS A 110 -21.91 0.72 5.86
C LYS A 110 -20.49 1.27 6.01
N CYS A 111 -19.71 1.20 4.95
CA CYS A 111 -18.40 1.85 4.90
C CYS A 111 -18.54 3.35 5.16
N GLN A 112 -17.78 3.88 6.11
CA GLN A 112 -17.81 5.30 6.44
C GLN A 112 -17.10 6.19 5.40
N ILE A 113 -16.34 5.60 4.48
CA ILE A 113 -15.65 6.31 3.39
C ILE A 113 -16.50 6.35 2.11
N CYS A 114 -16.87 5.16 1.59
CA CYS A 114 -17.55 5.04 0.30
C CYS A 114 -19.04 4.66 0.39
N GLY A 115 -19.55 4.33 1.58
CA GLY A 115 -20.92 3.86 1.78
C GLY A 115 -21.19 2.39 1.36
N GLY A 116 -20.21 1.72 0.76
CA GLY A 116 -20.29 0.34 0.29
C GLY A 116 -20.37 -0.70 1.41
N LYS A 117 -20.57 -1.97 1.02
CA LYS A 117 -20.64 -3.12 1.92
C LYS A 117 -19.96 -4.35 1.32
N GLY A 118 -19.44 -5.22 2.17
CA GLY A 118 -18.96 -6.55 1.77
C GLY A 118 -20.08 -7.59 1.69
N PRO A 119 -19.81 -8.76 1.06
CA PRO A 119 -20.81 -9.78 0.78
C PRO A 119 -21.04 -10.73 1.97
N ARG A 120 -19.95 -11.14 2.66
CA ARG A 120 -19.99 -12.00 3.86
C ARG A 120 -20.12 -11.17 5.13
N TRP A 121 -19.31 -10.13 5.25
CA TRP A 121 -19.34 -9.17 6.34
C TRP A 121 -19.57 -7.78 5.74
N PRO A 122 -20.59 -7.02 6.19
CA PRO A 122 -20.88 -5.70 5.61
C PRO A 122 -19.71 -4.72 5.73
N VAL A 123 -19.01 -4.74 6.87
CA VAL A 123 -17.88 -3.87 7.17
C VAL A 123 -16.84 -4.57 8.04
N GLU A 124 -15.60 -4.13 7.90
CA GLU A 124 -14.43 -4.49 8.69
C GLU A 124 -14.03 -3.29 9.55
N CYS A 125 -13.51 -3.56 10.75
CA CYS A 125 -13.07 -2.52 11.67
C CYS A 125 -11.59 -2.26 11.44
N HIS A 126 -11.25 -1.01 11.13
CA HIS A 126 -9.90 -0.56 10.87
C HIS A 126 -9.49 0.47 11.92
N GLU A 127 -8.21 0.46 12.29
CA GLU A 127 -7.62 1.44 13.20
C GLU A 127 -7.36 2.75 12.46
N ILE A 128 -7.49 3.90 13.13
CA ILE A 128 -7.13 5.19 12.55
C ILE A 128 -5.87 5.68 13.24
N TRP A 129 -4.76 5.68 12.52
CA TRP A 129 -3.47 6.10 13.04
C TRP A 129 -3.11 7.54 12.64
N HIS A 130 -2.59 8.30 13.60
CA HIS A 130 -1.87 9.55 13.35
C HIS A 130 -0.37 9.28 13.49
N TYR A 131 0.42 9.83 12.58
CA TYR A 131 1.88 9.70 12.58
C TYR A 131 2.50 11.09 12.70
N ASP A 132 3.21 11.33 13.80
CA ASP A 132 4.08 12.48 14.00
C ASP A 132 5.50 12.07 13.59
N ASP A 133 5.90 12.46 12.37
CA ASP A 133 7.20 12.10 11.80
C ASP A 133 8.39 12.77 12.54
N ASP A 134 8.18 13.93 13.16
CA ASP A 134 9.21 14.67 13.89
C ASP A 134 9.51 14.03 15.24
N ARG A 135 8.45 13.60 15.95
CA ARG A 135 8.56 12.89 17.24
C ARG A 135 8.67 11.39 17.10
N GLN A 136 8.47 10.87 15.90
CA GLN A 136 8.39 9.43 15.59
C GLN A 136 7.36 8.76 16.50
N CYS A 137 6.17 9.34 16.60
CA CYS A 137 5.08 8.83 17.44
C CYS A 137 3.88 8.41 16.58
N GLN A 138 3.44 7.17 16.76
CA GLN A 138 2.24 6.59 16.16
C GLN A 138 1.13 6.61 17.21
N THR A 139 0.09 7.40 16.97
CA THR A 139 -1.03 7.56 17.91
C THR A 139 -2.30 6.94 17.34
N LEU A 140 -2.93 6.04 18.09
CA LEU A 140 -4.27 5.56 17.79
C LEU A 140 -5.26 6.69 18.09
N THR A 141 -6.04 7.08 17.09
CA THR A 141 -7.01 8.18 17.22
C THR A 141 -8.46 7.70 17.13
N GLY A 142 -8.69 6.46 16.68
CA GLY A 142 -10.02 5.94 16.51
C GLY A 142 -10.10 4.59 15.83
N LEU A 143 -11.35 4.15 15.63
CA LEU A 143 -11.70 3.00 14.80
C LEU A 143 -12.73 3.44 13.76
N ILE A 144 -12.65 2.88 12.56
CA ILE A 144 -13.55 3.15 11.44
C ILE A 144 -14.09 1.86 10.83
N ALA A 145 -15.36 1.89 10.42
CA ALA A 145 -15.98 0.80 9.67
C ALA A 145 -15.76 0.97 8.16
N LEU A 146 -15.11 0.01 7.52
CA LEU A 146 -14.77 0.03 6.10
C LEU A 146 -15.39 -1.16 5.37
N CYS A 147 -15.80 -1.01 4.11
CA CYS A 147 -16.07 -2.20 3.29
C CYS A 147 -14.76 -2.93 2.97
N PRO A 148 -14.81 -4.22 2.57
CA PRO A 148 -13.60 -4.98 2.25
C PRO A 148 -12.70 -4.29 1.22
N SER A 149 -13.26 -3.69 0.17
CA SER A 149 -12.45 -3.01 -0.86
C SER A 149 -11.74 -1.75 -0.32
N CYS A 150 -12.38 -0.94 0.54
CA CYS A 150 -11.73 0.21 1.18
C CYS A 150 -10.67 -0.23 2.20
N HIS A 151 -10.93 -1.32 2.93
CA HIS A 151 -10.00 -1.87 3.89
C HIS A 151 -8.75 -2.47 3.22
N GLU A 152 -8.94 -3.16 2.08
CA GLU A 152 -7.84 -3.65 1.23
C GLU A 152 -6.95 -2.48 0.77
N VAL A 153 -7.54 -1.34 0.34
CA VAL A 153 -6.77 -0.13 -0.03
C VAL A 153 -5.93 0.42 1.12
N LYS A 154 -6.47 0.45 2.34
CA LYS A 154 -5.70 0.85 3.52
C LYS A 154 -4.43 0.01 3.65
N HIS A 155 -4.55 -1.30 3.43
CA HIS A 155 -3.45 -2.26 3.46
C HIS A 155 -2.85 -2.55 2.07
N MET A 156 -2.55 -1.52 1.26
CA MET A 156 -2.04 -1.66 -0.11
C MET A 156 -0.80 -2.57 -0.22
N GLY A 157 0.10 -2.52 0.77
CA GLY A 157 1.30 -3.39 0.82
C GLY A 157 0.96 -4.87 0.88
N PHE A 158 -0.07 -5.24 1.65
CA PHE A 158 -0.54 -6.63 1.76
C PHE A 158 -1.33 -7.07 0.52
N SER A 159 -2.11 -6.15 -0.05
CA SER A 159 -2.90 -6.38 -1.27
C SER A 159 -2.03 -6.82 -2.45
N GLY A 160 -0.84 -6.23 -2.58
CA GLY A 160 0.14 -6.62 -3.59
C GLY A 160 0.63 -8.06 -3.45
N LEU A 161 0.79 -8.56 -2.23
CA LEU A 161 1.23 -9.94 -1.97
C LEU A 161 0.17 -10.96 -2.36
N ARG A 162 -1.11 -10.58 -2.30
CA ARG A 162 -2.27 -11.40 -2.68
C ARG A 162 -2.62 -11.29 -4.17
N GLY A 163 -1.88 -10.50 -4.95
CA GLY A 163 -2.18 -10.25 -6.36
C GLY A 163 -3.45 -9.43 -6.59
N LYS A 164 -3.85 -8.62 -5.60
CA LYS A 164 -5.03 -7.74 -5.62
C LYS A 164 -4.71 -6.24 -5.76
N LYS A 165 -3.44 -5.91 -6.08
CA LYS A 165 -2.98 -4.52 -6.17
C LYS A 165 -3.79 -3.73 -7.20
N ASP A 166 -4.00 -4.29 -8.38
CA ASP A 166 -4.68 -3.60 -9.48
C ASP A 166 -6.12 -3.22 -9.09
N GLU A 167 -6.86 -4.15 -8.48
CA GLU A 167 -8.22 -3.91 -7.99
C GLU A 167 -8.26 -2.89 -6.85
N ALA A 168 -7.30 -2.95 -5.93
CA ALA A 168 -7.18 -1.97 -4.85
C ALA A 168 -6.89 -0.56 -5.38
N VAL A 169 -5.92 -0.41 -6.30
CA VAL A 169 -5.60 0.89 -6.91
C VAL A 169 -6.79 1.45 -7.69
N ALA A 170 -7.49 0.61 -8.43
CA ALA A 170 -8.68 1.03 -9.15
C ALA A 170 -9.83 1.42 -8.21
N HIS A 171 -9.98 0.74 -7.07
CA HIS A 171 -10.94 1.13 -6.04
C HIS A 171 -10.57 2.46 -5.38
N LEU A 172 -9.28 2.68 -5.10
CA LEU A 172 -8.75 3.96 -4.62
C LEU A 172 -9.10 5.10 -5.60
N ALA A 173 -8.83 4.90 -6.89
CA ALA A 173 -9.16 5.85 -7.94
C ALA A 173 -10.66 6.16 -7.97
N LEU A 174 -11.50 5.12 -7.96
CA LEU A 174 -12.95 5.25 -7.97
C LEU A 174 -13.49 6.09 -6.81
N VAL A 175 -13.03 5.81 -5.57
CA VAL A 175 -13.54 6.49 -4.37
C VAL A 175 -13.12 7.96 -4.32
N ASN A 176 -11.94 8.27 -4.85
CA ASN A 176 -11.42 9.63 -4.90
C ASN A 176 -11.79 10.42 -6.16
N GLY A 177 -12.37 9.75 -7.18
CA GLY A 177 -12.67 10.38 -8.47
C GLY A 177 -11.41 10.66 -9.30
N TRP A 178 -10.36 9.88 -9.12
CA TRP A 178 -9.09 10.03 -9.83
C TRP A 178 -9.04 9.17 -11.10
N SER A 179 -8.14 9.54 -12.01
CA SER A 179 -7.69 8.61 -13.04
C SER A 179 -6.85 7.48 -12.43
N LEU A 180 -6.74 6.37 -13.15
CA LEU A 180 -5.90 5.25 -12.72
C LEU A 180 -4.42 5.66 -12.64
N LEU A 181 -3.94 6.49 -13.57
CA LEU A 181 -2.57 6.98 -13.56
C LEU A 181 -2.30 7.81 -12.29
N GLY A 182 -3.16 8.78 -11.97
CA GLY A 182 -3.01 9.58 -10.74
C GLY A 182 -3.09 8.73 -9.46
N ALA A 183 -3.91 7.67 -9.46
CA ALA A 183 -3.95 6.73 -8.33
C ALA A 183 -2.66 5.91 -8.19
N PHE A 184 -2.02 5.51 -9.29
CA PHE A 184 -0.71 4.86 -9.25
C PHE A 184 0.37 5.81 -8.73
N ASP A 185 0.38 7.07 -9.16
CA ASP A 185 1.32 8.08 -8.66
C ASP A 185 1.18 8.26 -7.14
N TYR A 186 -0.06 8.38 -6.65
CA TYR A 186 -0.34 8.45 -5.20
C TYR A 186 0.13 7.19 -4.45
N VAL A 187 -0.04 6.00 -5.05
CA VAL A 187 0.45 4.75 -4.45
C VAL A 187 1.96 4.82 -4.29
N ASP A 188 2.69 5.23 -5.33
CA ASP A 188 4.14 5.33 -5.27
C ASP A 188 4.57 6.34 -4.20
N GLU A 189 3.95 7.52 -4.13
CA GLU A 189 4.18 8.49 -3.05
C GLU A 189 3.93 7.90 -1.65
N ALA A 190 2.83 7.15 -1.45
CA ALA A 190 2.54 6.50 -0.18
C ALA A 190 3.60 5.46 0.20
N PHE A 191 4.12 4.70 -0.78
CA PHE A 191 5.21 3.76 -0.55
C PHE A 191 6.55 4.48 -0.28
N ASP A 192 6.77 5.67 -0.82
CA ASP A 192 7.96 6.48 -0.56
C ASP A 192 7.98 6.96 0.89
N VAL A 193 6.84 7.51 1.36
CA VAL A 193 6.64 7.87 2.77
C VAL A 193 6.86 6.66 3.67
N TRP A 194 6.25 5.52 3.35
CA TRP A 194 6.43 4.29 4.13
C TRP A 194 7.90 3.85 4.21
N ARG A 195 8.65 3.93 3.09
CA ARG A 195 10.08 3.56 3.08
C ARG A 195 10.90 4.46 3.99
N GLU A 196 10.60 5.75 4.02
CA GLU A 196 11.25 6.69 4.93
C GLU A 196 10.89 6.41 6.38
N ARG A 197 9.60 6.33 6.72
CA ARG A 197 9.12 6.03 8.09
C ARG A 197 9.71 4.73 8.62
N SER A 198 9.86 3.73 7.76
CA SER A 198 10.41 2.41 8.11
C SER A 198 11.93 2.36 8.33
N ARG A 199 12.60 3.52 8.34
CA ARG A 199 14.01 3.67 8.77
C ARG A 199 14.14 4.07 10.24
N HIS A 200 13.05 4.46 10.87
CA HIS A 200 13.03 4.98 12.22
C HIS A 200 12.36 4.00 13.17
N ALA A 201 12.71 4.07 14.45
CA ALA A 201 11.95 3.44 15.50
C ALA A 201 10.83 4.41 15.92
N TRP A 202 9.65 3.87 16.21
CA TRP A 202 8.48 4.66 16.53
C TRP A 202 7.99 4.33 17.94
N GLN A 203 7.48 5.35 18.63
CA GLN A 203 6.76 5.19 19.87
C GLN A 203 5.28 4.95 19.58
N LEU A 204 4.65 4.09 20.37
CA LEU A 204 3.23 3.78 20.26
C LEU A 204 2.44 4.50 21.34
N ASP A 205 1.41 5.24 20.95
CA ASP A 205 0.40 5.80 21.84
C ASP A 205 -0.97 5.23 21.51
N ILE A 206 -1.49 4.40 22.41
CA ILE A 206 -2.83 3.79 22.32
C ILE A 206 -3.78 4.27 23.43
N THR A 207 -3.47 5.39 24.08
CA THR A 207 -4.25 5.96 25.19
C THR A 207 -5.70 6.25 24.81
N TRP A 208 -6.00 6.42 23.51
CA TRP A 208 -7.38 6.51 23.01
C TRP A 208 -8.28 5.36 23.48
N LEU A 209 -7.74 4.15 23.69
CA LEU A 209 -8.52 3.00 24.16
C LEU A 209 -9.13 3.23 25.56
N GLU A 210 -8.50 4.04 26.41
CA GLU A 210 -9.02 4.41 27.72
C GLU A 210 -10.33 5.19 27.61
N THR A 211 -10.46 6.02 26.58
CA THR A 211 -11.71 6.74 26.27
C THR A 211 -12.85 5.79 25.90
N GLN A 212 -12.53 4.56 25.49
CA GLN A 212 -13.47 3.49 25.18
C GLN A 212 -13.71 2.53 26.36
N GLY A 213 -13.23 2.90 27.56
CA GLY A 213 -13.37 2.14 28.80
C GLY A 213 -12.44 0.93 28.89
N ILE A 214 -11.36 0.90 28.11
CA ILE A 214 -10.36 -0.17 28.15
C ILE A 214 -9.22 0.27 29.06
N LYS A 215 -8.91 -0.53 30.08
CA LYS A 215 -7.75 -0.28 30.93
C LYS A 215 -6.51 -0.87 30.26
N LEU A 216 -5.55 -0.03 29.95
CA LEU A 216 -4.23 -0.48 29.50
C LEU A 216 -3.48 -1.07 30.71
N GLN A 217 -2.68 -2.09 30.46
CA GLN A 217 -1.77 -2.61 31.49
C GLN A 217 -0.47 -1.82 31.38
N ASP A 218 0.00 -1.24 32.49
CA ASP A 218 1.32 -0.62 32.54
C ASP A 218 2.39 -1.71 32.41
N GLU A 219 3.24 -1.63 31.38
CA GLU A 219 4.44 -2.48 31.28
C GLU A 219 5.49 -2.16 32.36
N THR A 220 5.29 -1.11 33.16
CA THR A 220 6.21 -0.71 34.23
C THR A 220 6.05 -1.49 35.54
N ALA A 221 5.31 -2.62 35.55
CA ALA A 221 5.03 -3.40 36.77
C ALA A 221 5.41 -4.90 36.69
N SER A 222 6.33 -5.29 35.80
CA SER A 222 6.94 -6.63 35.86
C SER A 222 8.45 -6.60 35.58
N GLU A 223 9.21 -5.82 36.34
CA GLU A 223 10.59 -6.19 36.66
C GLU A 223 10.59 -6.94 37.98
N GLY A 224 10.81 -8.26 37.92
CA GLY A 224 11.03 -9.07 39.11
C GLY A 224 10.42 -10.44 39.05
N ASP A 225 10.87 -11.28 38.12
CA ASP A 225 11.22 -12.67 38.45
C ASP A 225 12.17 -13.24 37.37
N ASN A 226 13.38 -13.57 37.81
CA ASN A 226 14.52 -14.04 37.02
C ASN A 226 14.34 -15.48 36.55
N ILE A 227 14.58 -15.77 35.25
CA ILE A 227 15.10 -17.06 34.73
C ILE A 227 16.02 -16.74 33.50
N PRO A 228 17.17 -17.43 33.31
CA PRO A 228 18.40 -16.83 32.80
C PRO A 228 18.57 -16.85 31.27
N ALA A 229 19.56 -16.04 30.85
CA ALA A 229 20.03 -15.85 29.49
C ALA A 229 20.70 -17.10 28.90
N GLU A 230 20.17 -17.58 27.78
CA GLU A 230 20.91 -18.40 26.81
C GLU A 230 20.17 -18.42 25.46
N ASP A 231 20.48 -17.42 24.62
CA ASP A 231 20.79 -17.62 23.19
C ASP A 231 21.30 -16.31 22.59
N GLN A 232 22.47 -15.85 23.06
CA GLN A 232 23.30 -14.95 22.27
C GLN A 232 24.02 -15.79 21.21
N LEU A 233 23.49 -15.81 19.98
CA LEU A 233 24.23 -16.30 18.82
C LEU A 233 24.48 -15.17 17.82
N SER A 234 25.55 -14.43 18.15
CA SER A 234 26.59 -13.92 17.25
C SER A 234 26.16 -13.32 15.89
N LEU A 235 25.98 -12.00 15.88
CA LEU A 235 26.44 -11.17 14.76
C LEU A 235 27.97 -11.15 14.77
N ALA A 236 28.59 -11.93 13.89
CA ALA A 236 29.98 -11.73 13.49
C ALA A 236 29.99 -11.25 12.03
N LEU A 237 30.46 -10.02 11.86
CA LEU A 237 30.93 -9.45 10.61
C LEU A 237 32.17 -10.21 10.09
N GLU A 238 32.55 -9.86 8.84
CA GLU A 238 33.73 -10.27 8.05
C GLU A 238 33.44 -11.46 7.10
N VAL A 239 33.72 -11.41 5.78
CA VAL A 239 34.94 -10.96 5.07
C VAL A 239 34.60 -10.65 3.55
N PRO A 240 35.56 -10.34 2.63
CA PRO A 240 35.91 -9.05 2.01
C PRO A 240 35.52 -8.90 0.50
N PRO A 241 35.85 -7.79 -0.21
CA PRO A 241 35.62 -7.68 -1.65
C PRO A 241 36.70 -8.43 -2.45
N VAL A 242 36.28 -9.25 -3.43
CA VAL A 242 37.18 -9.81 -4.44
C VAL A 242 37.05 -8.99 -5.71
N ALA A 243 38.15 -8.30 -6.05
CA ALA A 243 38.45 -7.81 -7.38
C ALA A 243 39.14 -8.91 -8.19
N THR A 244 38.87 -8.99 -9.49
CA THR A 244 39.79 -9.60 -10.47
C THR A 244 39.85 -8.75 -11.74
N GLU A 245 41.00 -8.87 -12.38
CA GLU A 245 41.73 -7.88 -13.16
C GLU A 245 41.28 -7.61 -14.60
N SER A 246 41.81 -6.48 -15.05
CA SER A 246 41.93 -5.91 -16.38
C SER A 246 42.63 -6.82 -17.40
N THR A 247 42.26 -6.69 -18.67
CA THR A 247 43.14 -6.97 -19.82
C THR A 247 43.11 -5.77 -20.76
N ALA A 248 44.27 -5.40 -21.28
CA ALA A 248 44.57 -4.08 -21.81
C ALA A 248 44.82 -4.07 -23.34
N VAL A 249 44.25 -3.05 -24.02
CA VAL A 249 44.69 -2.24 -25.20
C VAL A 249 45.02 -2.93 -26.56
N PRO A 250 45.06 -2.22 -27.74
CA PRO A 250 45.62 -0.87 -28.00
C PRO A 250 44.77 0.19 -28.75
N ALA A 251 44.97 1.43 -28.29
CA ALA A 251 45.23 2.73 -28.94
C ALA A 251 44.89 3.02 -30.41
N VAL A 252 44.25 4.19 -30.63
CA VAL A 252 44.62 5.29 -31.58
C VAL A 252 44.06 6.61 -30.98
N VAL A 253 44.86 7.52 -30.39
CA VAL A 253 45.36 8.82 -30.95
C VAL A 253 44.26 9.58 -31.74
N GLU A 254 43.82 10.79 -31.39
CA GLU A 254 44.50 12.06 -31.70
C GLU A 254 43.82 13.27 -31.01
N GLN A 255 44.56 14.37 -30.94
CA GLN A 255 44.42 15.54 -30.07
C GLN A 255 43.57 16.69 -30.65
N GLN A 256 43.21 17.65 -29.78
CA GLN A 256 43.33 19.14 -29.89
C GLN A 256 42.15 19.82 -29.17
N SER A 257 42.34 20.46 -27.99
CA SER A 257 42.60 21.91 -27.77
C SER A 257 41.60 22.82 -28.50
N ILE A 258 40.85 23.73 -27.86
CA ILE A 258 41.25 25.09 -27.43
C ILE A 258 40.12 25.71 -26.56
N SER A 259 40.50 26.78 -25.87
CA SER A 259 39.91 27.60 -24.80
C SER A 259 38.66 28.47 -25.03
N ARG A 260 38.17 28.97 -23.88
CA ARG A 260 37.65 30.33 -23.55
C ARG A 260 36.12 30.57 -23.57
N ASP A 261 35.69 31.07 -22.40
CA ASP A 261 34.63 32.04 -22.07
C ASP A 261 33.61 32.42 -23.16
N GLU A 262 32.33 32.32 -22.82
CA GLU A 262 31.39 33.46 -22.72
C GLU A 262 29.99 32.96 -22.32
N ARG A 263 29.35 33.62 -21.34
CA ARG A 263 27.89 33.50 -21.14
C ARG A 263 27.19 34.32 -22.22
N PRO A 264 26.04 33.85 -22.73
CA PRO A 264 24.83 34.63 -22.46
C PRO A 264 23.58 33.79 -22.16
N ILE A 265 22.60 34.50 -21.60
CA ILE A 265 21.29 34.05 -21.16
C ILE A 265 20.35 33.84 -22.37
N LEU A 266 19.33 32.98 -22.15
CA LEU A 266 17.95 33.02 -22.68
C LEU A 266 17.53 31.97 -23.74
N LYS A 267 16.49 31.21 -23.32
CA LYS A 267 15.30 30.70 -24.04
C LYS A 267 15.10 29.18 -24.02
N ASN A 268 13.99 28.84 -23.39
CA ASN A 268 13.27 27.57 -23.34
C ASN A 268 13.22 26.84 -24.69
N ASN A 269 13.41 25.52 -24.64
CA ASN A 269 12.75 24.57 -25.55
C ASN A 269 12.60 23.20 -24.87
N PRO A 270 11.53 22.45 -25.20
CA PRO A 270 11.11 21.26 -24.46
C PRO A 270 11.99 20.06 -24.81
N VAL A 271 12.38 19.29 -23.79
CA VAL A 271 13.13 18.03 -23.98
C VAL A 271 12.16 16.86 -24.01
N SER A 272 12.02 16.30 -25.21
CA SER A 272 11.44 14.99 -25.50
C SER A 272 12.14 13.91 -24.67
N ARG A 273 11.40 13.16 -23.84
CA ARG A 273 11.93 11.97 -23.14
C ARG A 273 11.69 10.73 -23.99
N SER A 274 12.79 10.08 -24.38
CA SER A 274 12.79 8.80 -25.07
C SER A 274 12.38 7.66 -24.13
N SER A 275 11.50 6.81 -24.64
CA SER A 275 10.98 5.59 -24.03
C SER A 275 12.00 4.45 -24.03
N SER A 276 12.54 4.08 -22.87
CA SER A 276 13.19 2.75 -22.68
C SER A 276 13.26 2.25 -21.23
N VAL A 277 12.49 2.79 -20.29
CA VAL A 277 12.61 2.45 -18.84
C VAL A 277 11.76 1.21 -18.45
N GLY A 278 10.87 0.73 -19.32
CA GLY A 278 9.86 -0.28 -18.96
C GLY A 278 10.38 -1.68 -18.62
N SER A 279 11.57 -2.07 -19.09
CA SER A 279 12.04 -3.47 -18.95
C SER A 279 12.91 -3.72 -17.71
N THR A 280 13.70 -2.74 -17.27
CA THR A 280 14.53 -2.86 -16.06
C THR A 280 13.78 -2.56 -14.77
N PHE A 281 12.63 -1.86 -14.86
CA PHE A 281 11.75 -1.48 -13.73
C PHE A 281 11.08 -2.70 -13.05
N TRP A 282 10.69 -3.73 -13.81
CA TRP A 282 10.05 -4.93 -13.25
C TRP A 282 11.02 -5.84 -12.47
N SER A 283 12.31 -5.87 -12.83
CA SER A 283 13.29 -6.82 -12.24
C SER A 283 13.75 -6.42 -10.83
N VAL A 284 13.83 -5.12 -10.54
CA VAL A 284 14.24 -4.62 -9.22
C VAL A 284 13.13 -4.81 -8.18
N CYS A 285 11.88 -4.55 -8.58
CA CYS A 285 10.69 -4.84 -7.75
C CYS A 285 10.62 -6.32 -7.37
N GLN A 286 10.97 -7.24 -8.28
CA GLN A 286 10.89 -8.67 -8.05
C GLN A 286 11.96 -9.22 -7.09
N ARG A 287 13.16 -8.63 -7.04
CA ARG A 287 14.23 -9.05 -6.11
C ARG A 287 13.97 -8.60 -4.67
N VAL A 288 13.47 -7.38 -4.47
CA VAL A 288 13.08 -6.88 -3.14
C VAL A 288 11.85 -7.63 -2.60
N PHE A 289 10.93 -8.01 -3.49
CA PHE A 289 9.75 -8.83 -3.18
C PHE A 289 10.09 -10.23 -2.65
N CYS A 290 11.20 -10.83 -3.09
CA CYS A 290 11.68 -12.12 -2.58
C CYS A 290 12.18 -12.05 -1.13
N GLN A 291 12.79 -10.94 -0.71
CA GLN A 291 13.24 -10.73 0.66
C GLN A 291 12.04 -10.52 1.62
N VAL A 292 11.04 -9.74 1.18
CA VAL A 292 9.80 -9.48 1.92
C VAL A 292 8.92 -10.73 2.03
N LYS A 293 8.91 -11.59 1.00
CA LYS A 293 8.22 -12.89 1.01
C LYS A 293 8.65 -13.82 2.14
N LYS A 294 9.90 -13.75 2.59
CA LYS A 294 10.41 -14.65 3.64
C LYS A 294 9.93 -14.22 5.03
N VAL A 295 9.90 -12.91 5.29
CA VAL A 295 9.48 -12.35 6.59
C VAL A 295 7.97 -12.40 6.78
N ILE A 296 7.18 -12.19 5.72
CA ILE A 296 5.71 -12.19 5.82
C ILE A 296 5.14 -13.61 5.89
N ARG A 297 5.78 -14.60 5.26
CA ARG A 297 5.28 -15.99 5.25
C ARG A 297 5.45 -16.71 6.60
N GLU A 298 6.26 -16.17 7.49
CA GLU A 298 6.48 -16.70 8.85
C GLU A 298 5.54 -16.06 9.89
N GLN A 299 4.72 -15.07 9.52
CA GLN A 299 3.96 -14.25 10.47
C GLN A 299 2.45 -14.05 10.14
N TRP A 300 1.93 -14.73 9.11
CA TRP A 300 0.49 -14.76 8.79
C TRP A 300 0.00 -16.19 8.59
#